data_AF-A0A918Y2X6-F1
#
_entry.id   AF-A0A918Y2X6-F1
#
_cell.length_a   1.000
_cell.length_b   1.000
_cell.length_c   1.000
_cell.angle_alpha   90.00
_cell.angle_beta   90.00
_cell.angle_gamma   90.00
#
_symmetry.space_group_name_H-M   'P 1'
#
loop_
_entity.id
_entity.type
_entity.pdbx_description
1 polymer ?
#
loop_
_entity_poly.entity_id
_entity_poly.type
_entity_poly.pdbx_seq_one_letter_code
_entity_poly.pdbx_strand_id
1 'polypeptide(L)'
;MLGAVTDPKRILPATVTLGAVALAVAHTVWPQLKIDTLTVVLLGVAVLPWIGSVVDSIEFPGGGAVRYRNLEQRVEEAERSTRLVRGEVGDAAQTAQAALGAASAGSSLDRTAGRAGERVAELAARYEEIRARPRGPARSEAMNRLVGELMTWTVRAADFDPGQALGSGDSGTRLAAYAYLYATPETQYIDRLVRALVEVEDKPFSHYWGIRALGGLLQAGGGTLSPGDVERLRARYADLSPSTSRRMELDRLLSVPAIPRQSD
;
A
#
# COMPACT_ATOMS: atom_id res chain seq x y z
N MET A 1 14.19 -35.88 30.45
CA MET A 1 12.89 -36.39 30.90
C MET A 1 11.88 -35.25 30.88
N LEU A 2 10.79 -35.42 30.11
CA LEU A 2 9.54 -34.64 30.04
C LEU A 2 9.68 -33.11 29.83
N GLY A 3 9.35 -32.49 28.69
CA GLY A 3 8.41 -32.88 27.64
C GLY A 3 6.98 -32.47 27.97
N ALA A 4 6.65 -31.19 27.83
CA ALA A 4 5.28 -30.68 27.71
C ALA A 4 5.34 -29.46 26.78
N VAL A 5 5.29 -29.65 25.47
CA VAL A 5 4.05 -29.65 24.67
C VAL A 5 3.24 -28.36 24.93
N THR A 6 3.74 -27.24 24.41
CA THR A 6 2.91 -26.06 24.17
C THR A 6 2.25 -26.23 22.81
N ASP A 7 1.20 -27.03 22.79
CA ASP A 7 0.31 -27.18 21.65
C ASP A 7 -0.66 -25.98 21.67
N PRO A 8 -0.68 -25.09 20.66
CA PRO A 8 -1.46 -23.85 20.70
C PRO A 8 -2.97 -24.07 20.87
N LYS A 9 -3.46 -25.30 20.68
CA LYS A 9 -4.86 -25.69 20.84
C LYS A 9 -5.32 -25.90 22.30
N ARG A 10 -4.42 -25.98 23.28
CA ARG A 10 -4.79 -26.18 24.71
C ARG A 10 -4.75 -24.91 25.57
N ILE A 11 -4.34 -23.78 25.00
CA ILE A 11 -4.28 -22.47 25.68
C ILE A 11 -5.64 -21.73 25.60
N LEU A 12 -6.55 -22.18 24.73
CA LEU A 12 -7.89 -21.60 24.53
C LEU A 12 -8.84 -21.68 25.75
N PRO A 13 -9.04 -22.83 26.43
CA PRO A 13 -10.03 -22.90 27.52
C PRO A 13 -9.52 -22.26 28.83
N ALA A 14 -8.20 -22.18 29.02
CA ALA A 14 -7.60 -21.60 30.22
C ALA A 14 -7.80 -20.07 30.29
N THR A 15 -7.77 -19.38 29.15
CA THR A 15 -7.90 -17.92 29.08
C THR A 15 -9.33 -17.44 29.30
N VAL A 16 -10.33 -18.17 28.78
CA VAL A 16 -11.76 -17.84 29.01
C VAL A 16 -12.12 -18.00 30.50
N THR A 17 -11.66 -19.08 31.12
CA THR A 17 -11.94 -19.33 32.55
C THR A 17 -11.23 -18.29 33.43
N LEU A 18 -10.00 -17.91 33.10
CA LEU A 18 -9.26 -16.87 33.81
C LEU A 18 -9.94 -15.50 33.67
N GLY A 19 -10.43 -15.16 32.48
CA GLY A 19 -11.18 -13.92 32.23
C GLY A 19 -12.49 -13.84 33.02
N ALA A 20 -13.26 -14.92 33.05
CA ALA A 20 -14.52 -14.98 33.81
C ALA A 20 -14.29 -14.86 35.33
N VAL A 21 -13.25 -15.53 35.86
CA VAL A 21 -12.88 -15.44 37.28
C VAL A 21 -12.38 -14.03 37.63
N ALA A 22 -11.57 -13.41 36.78
CA ALA A 22 -11.10 -12.04 36.99
C ALA A 22 -12.26 -11.03 37.00
N LEU A 23 -13.25 -11.19 36.11
CA LEU A 23 -14.43 -10.34 36.06
C LEU A 23 -15.31 -10.50 37.31
N ALA A 24 -15.50 -11.74 37.77
CA ALA A 24 -16.26 -12.04 38.98
C ALA A 24 -15.60 -11.47 40.24
N VAL A 25 -14.27 -11.58 40.35
CA VAL A 25 -13.50 -10.99 41.47
C VAL A 25 -13.58 -9.47 41.44
N ALA A 26 -13.42 -8.85 40.27
CA ALA A 26 -13.50 -7.40 40.11
C ALA A 26 -14.90 -6.86 40.51
N HIS A 27 -15.98 -7.55 40.15
CA HIS A 27 -17.34 -7.15 40.50
C HIS A 27 -17.63 -7.29 42.00
N THR A 28 -17.04 -8.29 42.65
CA THR A 28 -17.22 -8.53 44.09
C THR A 28 -16.51 -7.46 44.94
N VAL A 29 -15.36 -6.95 44.48
CA VAL A 29 -14.58 -5.92 45.22
C VAL A 29 -15.10 -4.50 44.98
N TRP A 30 -15.73 -4.22 43.83
CA TRP A 30 -16.23 -2.87 43.48
C TRP A 30 -17.68 -2.86 42.97
N PRO A 31 -18.68 -2.91 43.88
CA PRO A 31 -20.09 -2.91 43.50
C PRO A 31 -20.63 -1.56 42.95
N GLN A 32 -19.83 -0.49 42.96
CA GLN A 32 -20.25 0.88 42.56
C GLN A 32 -19.72 1.37 41.20
N LEU A 33 -19.15 0.47 40.38
CA LEU A 33 -18.67 0.81 39.04
C LEU A 33 -19.85 1.17 38.13
N LYS A 34 -19.99 2.46 37.79
CA LYS A 34 -20.83 2.93 36.69
C LYS A 34 -20.21 2.45 35.39
N ILE A 35 -20.74 1.37 34.83
CA ILE A 35 -20.25 0.83 33.56
C ILE A 35 -20.67 1.81 32.46
N ASP A 36 -19.73 2.66 32.04
CA ASP A 36 -19.95 3.60 30.93
C ASP A 36 -20.28 2.84 29.64
N THR A 37 -21.24 3.35 28.89
CA THR A 37 -21.70 2.77 27.62
C THR A 37 -20.54 2.51 26.66
N LEU A 38 -19.52 3.37 26.68
CA LEU A 38 -18.30 3.22 25.88
C LEU A 38 -17.51 1.94 26.25
N THR A 39 -17.46 1.58 27.53
CA THR A 39 -16.77 0.38 28.03
C THR A 39 -17.54 -0.89 27.65
N VAL A 40 -18.88 -0.85 27.68
CA VAL A 40 -19.73 -1.96 27.20
C VAL A 40 -19.54 -2.18 25.70
N VAL A 41 -19.49 -1.10 24.93
CA VAL A 41 -19.28 -1.17 23.48
C VAL A 41 -17.89 -1.71 23.14
N LEU A 42 -16.84 -1.26 23.85
CA LEU A 42 -15.49 -1.78 23.67
C LEU A 42 -15.36 -3.25 24.07
N LEU A 43 -16.05 -3.68 25.13
CA LEU A 43 -16.10 -5.09 25.53
C LEU A 43 -16.84 -5.95 24.48
N GLY A 44 -17.94 -5.43 23.90
CA GLY A 44 -18.65 -6.10 22.81
C GLY A 44 -17.79 -6.27 21.56
N VAL A 45 -17.07 -5.23 21.15
CA VAL A 45 -16.16 -5.27 19.99
C VAL A 45 -14.98 -6.23 20.24
N ALA A 46 -14.49 -6.31 21.47
CA ALA A 46 -13.39 -7.23 21.83
C ALA A 46 -13.79 -8.71 21.76
N VAL A 47 -15.08 -9.06 21.86
CA VAL A 47 -15.58 -10.44 21.80
C VAL A 47 -15.93 -10.88 20.36
N LEU A 48 -16.10 -9.94 19.43
CA LEU A 48 -16.44 -10.22 18.03
C LEU A 48 -15.49 -11.19 17.30
N PRO A 49 -14.15 -11.16 17.49
CA PRO A 49 -13.25 -12.06 16.77
C PRO A 49 -13.40 -13.55 17.17
N TRP A 50 -14.12 -13.85 18.26
CA TRP A 50 -14.19 -15.21 18.83
C TRP A 50 -15.54 -15.94 18.64
N ILE A 51 -16.62 -15.23 18.29
CA ILE A 51 -17.95 -15.84 18.05
C ILE A 51 -17.93 -16.85 16.89
N GLY A 52 -17.04 -16.69 15.92
CA GLY A 52 -16.89 -17.63 14.82
C GLY A 52 -16.48 -19.04 15.24
N SER A 53 -15.81 -19.20 16.40
CA SER A 53 -15.29 -20.50 16.85
C SER A 53 -16.26 -21.36 17.66
N VAL A 54 -17.40 -20.81 18.11
CA VAL A 54 -18.41 -21.52 18.92
C VAL A 54 -19.55 -22.09 18.07
N VAL A 55 -19.73 -21.55 16.86
CA VAL A 55 -20.78 -22.00 15.93
C VAL A 55 -20.43 -23.34 15.25
N ASP A 56 -19.14 -23.70 15.22
CA ASP A 56 -18.63 -24.91 14.56
C ASP A 56 -18.76 -26.22 15.38
N SER A 57 -19.35 -26.21 16.58
CA SER A 57 -19.35 -27.41 17.46
C SER A 57 -20.68 -27.86 18.04
N ILE A 58 -21.81 -27.59 17.38
CA ILE A 58 -23.10 -28.18 17.76
C ILE A 58 -23.56 -29.16 16.68
N GLU A 59 -22.93 -30.34 16.66
CA GLU A 59 -23.54 -31.54 16.08
C GLU A 59 -24.40 -32.21 17.15
N PHE A 60 -25.72 -32.14 17.00
CA PHE A 60 -26.63 -32.94 17.83
C PHE A 60 -26.74 -34.37 17.26
N PRO A 61 -26.43 -35.40 18.05
CA PRO A 61 -26.54 -36.80 17.65
C PRO A 61 -27.97 -37.32 17.86
N GLY A 62 -28.50 -38.01 16.86
CA GLY A 62 -29.51 -39.07 17.07
C GLY A 62 -30.97 -38.66 17.27
N GLY A 63 -31.71 -38.64 16.16
CA GLY A 63 -33.00 -39.30 15.97
C GLY A 63 -34.03 -39.33 17.12
N GLY A 64 -34.98 -38.39 17.09
CA GLY A 64 -36.30 -38.51 17.72
C GLY A 64 -37.40 -38.83 16.69
N ALA A 65 -38.20 -39.84 16.97
CA ALA A 65 -39.10 -40.54 16.05
C ALA A 65 -40.35 -39.73 15.63
N VAL A 66 -40.67 -39.61 14.34
CA VAL A 66 -41.53 -40.53 13.54
C VAL A 66 -42.99 -40.71 14.01
N ARG A 67 -43.75 -39.65 14.36
CA ARG A 67 -45.21 -39.61 14.04
C ARG A 67 -45.93 -38.26 14.07
N TYR A 68 -45.21 -37.15 13.95
CA TYR A 68 -45.74 -35.89 13.40
C TYR A 68 -45.34 -35.69 11.92
N ARG A 69 -44.58 -36.64 11.37
CA ARG A 69 -43.90 -36.55 10.08
C ARG A 69 -44.78 -36.35 8.86
N ASN A 70 -46.06 -36.74 8.84
CA ASN A 70 -46.87 -36.68 7.60
C ASN A 70 -47.75 -35.41 7.44
N LEU A 71 -48.01 -34.65 8.52
CA LEU A 71 -48.68 -33.34 8.44
C LEU A 71 -47.67 -32.19 8.55
N GLU A 72 -46.59 -32.40 9.31
CA GLU A 72 -45.37 -31.59 9.17
C GLU A 72 -44.80 -31.78 7.77
N GLN A 73 -44.65 -32.98 7.19
CA GLN A 73 -44.09 -33.11 5.82
C GLN A 73 -44.74 -32.22 4.76
N ARG A 74 -46.06 -31.97 4.80
CA ARG A 74 -46.73 -31.12 3.79
C ARG A 74 -46.63 -29.63 4.10
N VAL A 75 -46.64 -29.22 5.37
CA VAL A 75 -46.37 -27.82 5.77
C VAL A 75 -44.89 -27.51 5.69
N GLU A 76 -44.03 -28.46 5.99
CA GLU A 76 -42.58 -28.42 5.99
C GLU A 76 -42.02 -28.60 4.57
N GLU A 77 -42.70 -29.29 3.63
CA GLU A 77 -42.37 -29.22 2.20
C GLU A 77 -42.80 -27.88 1.58
N ALA A 78 -43.94 -27.33 2.00
CA ALA A 78 -44.37 -25.98 1.59
C ALA A 78 -43.48 -24.89 2.20
N GLU A 79 -43.07 -25.03 3.47
CA GLU A 79 -42.16 -24.12 4.15
C GLU A 79 -40.71 -24.35 3.73
N ARG A 80 -40.26 -25.57 3.41
CA ARG A 80 -38.93 -25.84 2.85
C ARG A 80 -38.85 -25.29 1.44
N SER A 81 -39.85 -25.50 0.58
CA SER A 81 -39.86 -24.87 -0.76
C SER A 81 -39.90 -23.35 -0.64
N THR A 82 -40.66 -22.78 0.31
CA THR A 82 -40.69 -21.33 0.52
C THR A 82 -39.41 -20.79 1.20
N ARG A 83 -38.75 -21.55 2.09
CA ARG A 83 -37.45 -21.20 2.71
C ARG A 83 -36.28 -21.39 1.75
N LEU A 84 -36.32 -22.39 0.88
CA LEU A 84 -35.33 -22.58 -0.17
C LEU A 84 -35.46 -21.44 -1.18
N VAL A 85 -36.66 -21.11 -1.64
CA VAL A 85 -36.87 -19.95 -2.53
C VAL A 85 -36.54 -18.63 -1.83
N ARG A 86 -36.93 -18.42 -0.56
CA ARG A 86 -36.58 -17.19 0.19
C ARG A 86 -35.11 -17.12 0.58
N GLY A 87 -34.47 -18.26 0.81
CA GLY A 87 -33.03 -18.42 1.07
C GLY A 87 -32.22 -18.16 -0.19
N GLU A 88 -32.59 -18.75 -1.32
CA GLU A 88 -32.00 -18.49 -2.63
C GLU A 88 -32.18 -17.03 -3.06
N VAL A 89 -33.36 -16.44 -2.84
CA VAL A 89 -33.61 -15.01 -3.09
C VAL A 89 -32.82 -14.13 -2.11
N GLY A 90 -32.67 -14.54 -0.85
CA GLY A 90 -31.88 -13.85 0.17
C GLY A 90 -30.39 -13.87 -0.13
N ASP A 91 -29.85 -15.02 -0.51
CA ASP A 91 -28.46 -15.23 -0.88
C ASP A 91 -28.14 -14.53 -2.21
N ALA A 92 -29.05 -14.57 -3.19
CA ALA A 92 -28.93 -13.82 -4.43
C ALA A 92 -28.96 -12.31 -4.19
N ALA A 93 -29.85 -11.82 -3.32
CA ALA A 93 -29.91 -10.40 -2.95
C ALA A 93 -28.66 -9.95 -2.19
N GLN A 94 -28.16 -10.77 -1.26
CA GLN A 94 -26.93 -10.49 -0.51
C GLN A 94 -25.70 -10.49 -1.43
N THR A 95 -25.62 -11.43 -2.36
CA THR A 95 -24.56 -11.50 -3.38
C THR A 95 -24.63 -10.29 -4.32
N ALA A 96 -25.83 -9.90 -4.75
CA ALA A 96 -26.04 -8.73 -5.59
C ALA A 96 -25.64 -7.43 -4.86
N GLN A 97 -25.98 -7.29 -3.58
CA GLN A 97 -25.63 -6.12 -2.78
C GLN A 97 -24.12 -6.05 -2.48
N ALA A 98 -23.48 -7.20 -2.26
CA ALA A 98 -22.02 -7.29 -2.13
C ALA A 98 -21.31 -6.93 -3.44
N ALA A 99 -21.79 -7.43 -4.58
CA ALA A 99 -21.26 -7.09 -5.90
C ALA A 99 -21.42 -5.60 -6.22
N LEU A 100 -22.58 -5.01 -5.90
CA LEU A 100 -22.84 -3.58 -6.08
C LEU A 100 -21.96 -2.71 -5.18
N GLY A 101 -21.73 -3.16 -3.93
CA GLY A 101 -20.81 -2.51 -2.99
C GLY A 101 -19.37 -2.53 -3.49
N ALA A 102 -18.91 -3.68 -3.99
CA ALA A 102 -17.58 -3.83 -4.57
C ALA A 102 -17.41 -2.99 -5.86
N ALA A 103 -18.42 -2.95 -6.73
CA ALA A 103 -18.40 -2.11 -7.94
C ALA A 103 -18.37 -0.61 -7.60
N SER A 104 -19.16 -0.19 -6.60
CA SER A 104 -19.19 1.19 -6.12
C SER A 104 -17.84 1.59 -5.50
N ALA A 105 -17.25 0.72 -4.67
CA ALA A 105 -15.92 0.91 -4.12
C ALA A 105 -14.86 1.01 -5.23
N GLY A 106 -14.89 0.11 -6.22
CA GLY A 106 -14.02 0.16 -7.39
C GLY A 106 -14.11 1.49 -8.13
N SER A 107 -15.33 1.98 -8.42
CA SER A 107 -15.54 3.28 -9.08
C SER A 107 -15.05 4.48 -8.26
N SER A 108 -15.03 4.37 -6.93
CA SER A 108 -14.54 5.43 -6.04
C SER A 108 -13.02 5.47 -5.98
N LEU A 109 -12.37 4.30 -5.98
CA LEU A 109 -10.91 4.17 -6.07
C LEU A 109 -10.42 4.64 -7.43
N ASP A 110 -11.07 4.22 -8.51
CA ASP A 110 -10.75 4.61 -9.88
C ASP A 110 -10.85 6.14 -10.07
N ARG A 111 -11.93 6.77 -9.58
CA ARG A 111 -12.03 8.23 -9.56
C ARG A 111 -10.96 8.91 -8.72
N THR A 112 -10.48 8.28 -7.65
CA THR A 112 -9.41 8.86 -6.81
C THR A 112 -8.06 8.76 -7.50
N ALA A 113 -7.77 7.62 -8.13
CA ALA A 113 -6.59 7.42 -8.95
C ALA A 113 -6.56 8.36 -10.16
N GLY A 114 -7.69 8.51 -10.88
CA GLY A 114 -7.80 9.44 -12.00
C GLY A 114 -7.52 10.89 -11.60
N ARG A 115 -8.07 11.34 -10.46
CA ARG A 115 -7.74 12.68 -9.92
C ARG A 115 -6.27 12.82 -9.51
N ALA A 116 -5.65 11.74 -9.03
CA ALA A 116 -4.22 11.74 -8.75
C ALA A 116 -3.42 11.91 -10.05
N GLY A 117 -3.80 11.20 -11.13
CA GLY A 117 -3.20 11.36 -12.46
C GLY A 117 -3.33 12.79 -13.00
N GLU A 118 -4.52 13.37 -12.94
CA GLU A 118 -4.76 14.78 -13.30
C GLU A 118 -3.87 15.73 -12.49
N ARG A 119 -3.72 15.48 -11.19
CA ARG A 119 -2.87 16.30 -10.32
C ARG A 119 -1.39 16.17 -10.66
N VAL A 120 -0.92 14.99 -11.03
CA VAL A 120 0.46 14.78 -11.50
C VAL A 120 0.70 15.56 -12.79
N ALA A 121 -0.24 15.50 -13.75
CA ALA A 121 -0.14 16.24 -15.01
C ALA A 121 -0.11 17.77 -14.77
N GLU A 122 -0.95 18.28 -13.87
CA GLU A 122 -0.94 19.70 -13.48
C GLU A 122 0.40 20.10 -12.86
N LEU A 123 0.94 19.29 -11.94
CA LEU A 123 2.23 19.55 -11.30
C LEU A 123 3.39 19.51 -12.30
N ALA A 124 3.37 18.57 -13.25
CA ALA A 124 4.34 18.51 -14.33
C ALA A 124 4.31 19.79 -15.18
N ALA A 125 3.13 20.27 -15.58
CA ALA A 125 2.99 21.54 -16.32
C ALA A 125 3.47 22.75 -15.49
N ARG A 126 3.11 22.79 -14.20
CA ARG A 126 3.50 23.86 -13.27
C ARG A 126 5.00 23.97 -13.06
N TYR A 127 5.75 22.88 -13.27
CA TYR A 127 7.21 22.91 -13.18
C TYR A 127 7.83 23.92 -14.15
N GLU A 128 7.41 23.93 -15.42
CA GLU A 128 7.94 24.87 -16.41
C GLU A 128 7.56 26.33 -16.08
N GLU A 129 6.35 26.55 -15.55
CA GLU A 129 5.94 27.87 -15.08
C GLU A 129 6.80 28.39 -13.93
N ILE A 130 7.07 27.55 -12.92
CA ILE A 130 7.96 27.91 -11.81
C ILE A 130 9.37 28.14 -12.33
N ARG A 131 9.81 27.33 -13.30
CA ARG A 131 11.13 27.41 -13.90
C ARG A 131 11.34 28.69 -14.72
N ALA A 132 10.30 29.23 -15.34
CA ALA A 132 10.35 30.50 -16.07
C ALA A 132 10.54 31.73 -15.17
N ARG A 133 10.25 31.61 -13.86
CA ARG A 133 10.43 32.71 -12.89
C ARG A 133 11.91 33.08 -12.71
N PRO A 134 12.21 34.32 -12.25
CA PRO A 134 13.57 34.72 -11.90
C PRO A 134 14.23 33.75 -10.92
N ARG A 135 15.55 33.56 -11.08
CA ARG A 135 16.34 32.76 -10.15
C ARG A 135 16.34 33.42 -8.77
N GLY A 136 16.11 32.64 -7.72
CA GLY A 136 16.12 33.13 -6.34
C GLY A 136 15.51 32.11 -5.37
N PRO A 137 15.55 32.40 -4.05
CA PRO A 137 15.07 31.49 -3.01
C PRO A 137 13.62 31.04 -3.21
N ALA A 138 12.72 31.97 -3.53
CA ALA A 138 11.30 31.67 -3.75
C ALA A 138 11.06 30.66 -4.89
N ARG A 139 11.86 30.72 -5.96
CA ARG A 139 11.79 29.74 -7.05
C ARG A 139 12.27 28.36 -6.60
N SER A 140 13.38 28.31 -5.87
CA SER A 140 13.92 27.06 -5.34
C SER A 140 12.96 26.39 -4.35
N GLU A 141 12.35 27.17 -3.45
CA GLU A 141 11.34 26.68 -2.51
C GLU A 141 10.10 26.12 -3.23
N ALA A 142 9.62 26.83 -4.25
CA ALA A 142 8.49 26.37 -5.06
C ALA A 142 8.83 25.06 -5.81
N MET A 143 10.03 24.94 -6.38
CA MET A 143 10.49 23.70 -7.02
C MET A 143 10.60 22.53 -6.04
N ASN A 144 11.15 22.77 -4.84
CA ASN A 144 11.27 21.74 -3.81
C ASN A 144 9.90 21.25 -3.32
N ARG A 145 8.96 22.18 -3.11
CA ARG A 145 7.58 21.85 -2.74
C ARG A 145 6.90 21.01 -3.84
N LEU A 146 7.06 21.42 -5.10
CA LEU A 146 6.50 20.71 -6.24
C LEU A 146 7.00 19.27 -6.30
N VAL A 147 8.28 19.01 -6.05
CA VAL A 147 8.80 17.63 -6.04
C VAL A 147 8.19 16.79 -4.91
N GLY A 148 8.04 17.36 -3.71
CA GLY A 148 7.34 16.68 -2.62
C GLY A 148 5.88 16.34 -2.96
N GLU A 149 5.18 17.26 -3.65
CA GLU A 149 3.85 17.00 -4.17
C GLU A 149 3.87 15.89 -5.24
N LEU A 150 4.83 15.89 -6.17
CA LEU A 150 4.97 14.82 -7.17
C LEU A 150 5.20 13.46 -6.52
N MET A 151 6.10 13.35 -5.53
CA MET A 151 6.32 12.10 -4.79
C MET A 151 5.04 11.58 -4.12
N THR A 152 4.18 12.51 -3.68
CA THR A 152 2.91 12.18 -3.05
C THR A 152 1.88 11.69 -4.07
N TRP A 153 1.74 12.38 -5.20
CA TRP A 153 0.64 12.12 -6.13
C TRP A 153 0.97 11.04 -7.16
N THR A 154 2.22 10.90 -7.58
CA THR A 154 2.63 9.85 -8.54
C THR A 154 2.37 8.45 -8.01
N VAL A 155 2.65 8.17 -6.74
CA VAL A 155 2.39 6.85 -6.12
C VAL A 155 0.90 6.54 -5.93
N ARG A 156 0.02 7.54 -6.08
CA ARG A 156 -1.44 7.40 -5.96
C ARG A 156 -2.13 7.32 -7.32
N ALA A 157 -1.46 7.74 -8.38
CA ALA A 157 -1.94 7.66 -9.75
C ALA A 157 -1.73 6.23 -10.25
N ALA A 158 -2.80 5.45 -10.33
CA ALA A 158 -2.75 4.03 -10.68
C ALA A 158 -2.24 3.77 -12.12
N ASP A 159 -2.37 4.77 -12.99
CA ASP A 159 -2.00 4.76 -14.40
C ASP A 159 -0.67 5.48 -14.68
N PHE A 160 0.04 5.94 -13.64
CA PHE A 160 1.33 6.60 -13.84
C PHE A 160 2.40 5.61 -14.28
N ASP A 161 2.82 5.70 -15.53
CA ASP A 161 3.93 4.91 -16.09
C ASP A 161 5.24 5.71 -16.00
N PRO A 162 6.13 5.42 -15.02
CA PRO A 162 7.42 6.10 -14.90
C PRO A 162 8.32 5.83 -16.12
N GLY A 163 8.19 4.68 -16.79
CA GLY A 163 8.92 4.39 -18.00
C GLY A 163 8.54 5.35 -19.13
N GLN A 164 7.25 5.44 -19.45
CA GLN A 164 6.77 6.41 -20.45
C GLN A 164 7.20 7.83 -20.09
N ALA A 165 7.03 8.23 -18.82
CA ALA A 165 7.37 9.56 -18.35
C ALA A 165 8.88 9.89 -18.45
N LEU A 166 9.78 8.93 -18.19
CA LEU A 166 11.23 9.08 -18.40
C LEU A 166 11.61 9.37 -19.86
N GLY A 167 10.83 8.85 -20.80
CA GLY A 167 11.03 9.07 -22.24
C GLY A 167 10.38 10.34 -22.77
N SER A 168 9.68 11.10 -21.93
CA SER A 168 8.97 12.31 -22.36
C SER A 168 9.93 13.43 -22.77
N GLY A 169 9.58 14.16 -23.82
CA GLY A 169 10.26 15.41 -24.20
C GLY A 169 10.02 16.54 -23.18
N ASP A 170 8.92 16.46 -22.42
CA ASP A 170 8.58 17.44 -21.39
C ASP A 170 9.37 17.20 -20.09
N SER A 171 10.04 18.25 -19.59
CA SER A 171 10.95 18.10 -18.46
C SER A 171 10.24 18.01 -17.11
N GLY A 172 9.01 18.55 -17.00
CA GLY A 172 8.15 18.36 -15.83
C GLY A 172 7.66 16.92 -15.69
N THR A 173 7.32 16.29 -16.81
CA THR A 173 6.91 14.88 -16.89
C THR A 173 8.07 13.95 -16.51
N ARG A 174 9.28 14.20 -17.01
CA ARG A 174 10.48 13.47 -16.55
C ARG A 174 10.74 13.67 -15.05
N LEU A 175 10.55 14.88 -14.54
CA LEU A 175 10.68 15.16 -13.11
C LEU A 175 9.67 14.36 -12.28
N ALA A 176 8.44 14.17 -12.75
CA ALA A 176 7.46 13.29 -12.11
C ALA A 176 7.96 11.85 -12.05
N ALA A 177 8.60 11.35 -13.12
CA ALA A 177 9.19 10.01 -13.13
C ALA A 177 10.33 9.88 -12.11
N TYR A 178 11.21 10.88 -12.02
CA TYR A 178 12.28 10.89 -11.00
C TYR A 178 11.71 10.93 -9.58
N ALA A 179 10.66 11.71 -9.35
CA ALA A 179 9.99 11.78 -8.05
C ALA A 179 9.35 10.44 -7.66
N TYR A 180 8.65 9.78 -8.60
CA TYR A 180 8.11 8.44 -8.42
C TYR A 180 9.21 7.44 -8.06
N LEU A 181 10.27 7.33 -8.87
CA LEU A 181 11.34 6.35 -8.66
C LEU A 181 12.17 6.61 -7.40
N TYR A 182 12.22 7.86 -6.93
CA TYR A 182 12.80 8.17 -5.63
C TYR A 182 11.91 7.69 -4.48
N ALA A 183 10.59 7.82 -4.59
CA ALA A 183 9.63 7.39 -3.57
C ALA A 183 9.39 5.88 -3.58
N THR A 184 9.46 5.25 -4.76
CA THR A 184 9.19 3.83 -5.00
C THR A 184 10.32 3.27 -5.88
N PRO A 185 11.44 2.85 -5.27
CA PRO A 185 12.60 2.35 -6.02
C PRO A 185 12.29 1.02 -6.74
N GLU A 186 12.11 1.08 -8.06
CA GLU A 186 11.89 -0.07 -8.94
C GLU A 186 13.07 -0.29 -9.90
N THR A 187 13.90 -1.30 -9.61
CA THR A 187 15.20 -1.54 -10.27
C THR A 187 15.10 -1.80 -11.77
N GLN A 188 13.96 -2.26 -12.27
CA GLN A 188 13.71 -2.48 -13.70
C GLN A 188 13.84 -1.20 -14.55
N TYR A 189 13.78 -0.01 -13.94
CA TYR A 189 13.90 1.27 -14.63
C TYR A 189 15.32 1.85 -14.66
N ILE A 190 16.33 1.16 -14.12
CA ILE A 190 17.71 1.69 -14.03
C ILE A 190 18.23 2.11 -15.42
N ASP A 191 18.18 1.22 -16.41
CA ASP A 191 18.70 1.51 -17.75
C ASP A 191 17.99 2.70 -18.40
N ARG A 192 16.66 2.79 -18.21
CA ARG A 192 15.85 3.86 -18.77
C ARG A 192 16.10 5.20 -18.07
N LEU A 193 16.31 5.17 -16.75
CA LEU A 193 16.68 6.34 -15.95
C LEU A 193 18.07 6.87 -16.32
N VAL A 194 19.05 5.97 -16.47
CA VAL A 194 20.40 6.34 -16.92
C VAL A 194 20.33 6.98 -18.30
N ARG A 195 19.58 6.38 -19.23
CA ARG A 195 19.38 6.94 -20.57
C ARG A 195 18.79 8.36 -20.49
N ALA A 196 17.73 8.55 -19.71
CA ALA A 196 17.10 9.86 -19.55
C ALA A 196 18.10 10.90 -18.99
N LEU A 197 18.90 10.55 -17.99
CA LEU A 197 19.92 11.41 -17.39
C LEU A 197 21.05 11.80 -18.34
N VAL A 198 21.49 10.87 -19.19
CA VAL A 198 22.64 11.08 -20.08
C VAL A 198 22.23 11.78 -21.37
N GLU A 199 21.13 11.33 -21.98
CA GLU A 199 20.79 11.66 -23.37
C GLU A 199 19.76 12.78 -23.50
N VAL A 200 18.82 12.89 -22.54
CA VAL A 200 17.63 13.74 -22.68
C VAL A 200 17.63 14.89 -21.71
N GLU A 201 18.04 14.65 -20.46
CA GLU A 201 17.92 15.65 -19.42
C GLU A 201 18.93 16.79 -19.61
N ASP A 202 18.40 18.01 -19.59
CA ASP A 202 19.15 19.24 -19.79
C ASP A 202 18.91 20.24 -18.65
N LYS A 203 17.98 19.95 -17.72
CA LYS A 203 17.64 20.83 -16.62
C LYS A 203 18.49 20.49 -15.40
N PRO A 204 19.26 21.44 -14.83
CA PRO A 204 20.09 21.17 -13.65
C PRO A 204 19.30 20.65 -12.44
N PHE A 205 18.08 21.16 -12.23
CA PHE A 205 17.25 20.72 -11.12
C PHE A 205 16.73 19.30 -11.32
N SER A 206 16.21 18.97 -12.50
CA SER A 206 15.70 17.62 -12.80
C SER A 206 16.82 16.59 -12.83
N HIS A 207 18.01 16.95 -13.35
CA HIS A 207 19.22 16.12 -13.23
C HIS A 207 19.54 15.72 -11.79
N TYR A 208 19.51 16.68 -10.86
CA TYR A 208 19.79 16.40 -9.45
C TYR A 208 18.81 15.35 -8.90
N TRP A 209 17.51 15.49 -9.18
CA TRP A 209 16.51 14.53 -8.73
C TRP A 209 16.62 13.16 -9.39
N GLY A 210 16.97 13.10 -10.68
CA GLY A 210 17.21 11.83 -11.35
C GLY A 210 18.43 11.09 -10.79
N ILE A 211 19.53 11.80 -10.45
CA ILE A 211 20.69 11.19 -9.78
C ILE A 211 20.31 10.65 -8.40
N ARG A 212 19.51 11.40 -7.64
CA ARG A 212 18.99 10.97 -6.33
C ARG A 212 18.12 9.72 -6.45
N ALA A 213 17.24 9.66 -7.44
CA ALA A 213 16.41 8.49 -7.73
C ALA A 213 17.28 7.28 -8.09
N LEU A 214 18.30 7.47 -8.94
CA LEU A 214 19.23 6.41 -9.30
C LEU A 214 19.99 5.88 -8.08
N GLY A 215 20.44 6.77 -7.19
CA GLY A 215 21.07 6.38 -5.93
C GLY A 215 20.15 5.53 -5.06
N GLY A 216 18.86 5.88 -4.98
CA GLY A 216 17.84 5.09 -4.28
C GLY A 216 17.65 3.69 -4.88
N LEU A 217 17.58 3.60 -6.23
CA LEU A 217 17.46 2.32 -6.95
C LEU A 217 18.64 1.37 -6.69
N LEU A 218 19.86 1.89 -6.68
CA LEU A 218 21.07 1.09 -6.42
C LEU A 218 21.15 0.63 -4.96
N GLN A 219 20.65 1.44 -4.02
CA GLN A 219 20.63 1.09 -2.60
C GLN A 219 19.53 0.07 -2.23
N ALA A 220 18.47 -0.02 -3.03
CA ALA A 220 17.36 -0.96 -2.80
C ALA A 220 17.72 -2.45 -2.98
N GLY A 221 19.00 -2.78 -3.23
CA GLY A 221 19.54 -4.13 -3.06
C GLY A 221 19.45 -5.07 -4.27
N GLY A 222 18.91 -4.60 -5.41
CA GLY A 222 18.82 -5.39 -6.65
C GLY A 222 19.30 -4.68 -7.91
N GLY A 223 19.71 -3.42 -7.81
CA GLY A 223 20.14 -2.60 -8.95
C GLY A 223 21.66 -2.57 -9.07
N THR A 224 22.20 -2.85 -10.25
CA THR A 224 23.60 -2.61 -10.58
C THR A 224 23.69 -1.75 -11.82
N LEU A 225 24.71 -0.89 -11.89
CA LEU A 225 25.04 -0.17 -13.12
C LEU A 225 25.96 -1.04 -13.97
N SER A 226 25.71 -1.09 -15.27
CA SER A 226 26.70 -1.67 -16.18
C SER A 226 27.95 -0.78 -16.25
N PRO A 227 29.13 -1.34 -16.57
CA PRO A 227 30.33 -0.52 -16.79
C PRO A 227 30.11 0.59 -17.84
N GLY A 228 29.30 0.32 -18.87
CA GLY A 228 28.94 1.31 -19.89
C GLY A 228 28.07 2.45 -19.35
N ASP A 229 27.16 2.18 -18.41
CA ASP A 229 26.37 3.23 -17.76
C ASP A 229 27.22 4.13 -16.89
N VAL A 230 28.14 3.54 -16.14
CA VAL A 230 29.10 4.29 -15.32
C VAL A 230 29.94 5.22 -16.19
N GLU A 231 30.46 4.73 -17.31
CA GLU A 231 31.27 5.54 -18.22
C GLU A 231 30.46 6.67 -18.85
N ARG A 232 29.24 6.37 -19.31
CA ARG A 232 28.33 7.40 -19.85
C ARG A 232 28.00 8.49 -18.84
N LEU A 233 27.73 8.13 -17.59
CA LEU A 233 27.48 9.08 -16.50
C LEU A 233 28.72 9.94 -16.23
N ARG A 234 29.92 9.33 -16.15
CA ARG A 234 31.17 10.07 -15.95
C ARG A 234 31.43 11.05 -17.08
N ALA A 235 31.32 10.60 -18.32
CA ALA A 235 31.52 11.43 -19.51
C ALA A 235 30.54 12.61 -19.53
N ARG A 236 29.26 12.38 -19.20
CA ARG A 236 28.23 13.44 -19.19
C ARG A 236 28.52 14.55 -18.19
N TYR A 237 29.17 14.24 -17.07
CA TYR A 237 29.34 15.17 -15.95
C TYR A 237 30.80 15.56 -15.69
N ALA A 238 31.74 15.18 -16.57
CA ALA A 238 33.17 15.45 -16.44
C ALA A 238 33.47 16.95 -16.25
N ASP A 239 32.77 17.81 -16.99
CA ASP A 239 33.00 19.26 -17.01
C ASP A 239 32.24 20.02 -15.90
N LEU A 240 31.44 19.34 -15.08
CA LEU A 240 30.75 20.01 -13.98
C LEU A 240 31.73 20.38 -12.87
N SER A 241 31.64 21.63 -12.41
CA SER A 241 32.35 22.08 -11.21
C SER A 241 32.07 21.14 -10.02
N PRO A 242 33.10 20.77 -9.25
CA PRO A 242 32.99 19.94 -8.03
C PRO A 242 31.96 20.46 -7.02
N SER A 243 31.75 21.78 -6.95
CA SER A 243 30.84 22.40 -5.99
C SER A 243 29.36 22.32 -6.37
N THR A 244 29.02 21.78 -7.55
CA THR A 244 27.62 21.63 -7.95
C THR A 244 26.98 20.44 -7.25
N SER A 245 25.76 20.62 -6.73
CA SER A 245 25.04 19.54 -6.03
C SER A 245 24.90 18.26 -6.89
N ARG A 246 24.80 18.41 -8.21
CA ARG A 246 24.77 17.27 -9.15
C ARG A 246 26.07 16.46 -9.14
N ARG A 247 27.22 17.15 -9.19
CA ARG A 247 28.53 16.50 -9.17
C ARG A 247 28.77 15.81 -7.83
N MET A 248 28.42 16.46 -6.73
CA MET A 248 28.53 15.86 -5.38
C MET A 248 27.68 14.60 -5.21
N GLU A 249 26.41 14.61 -5.68
CA GLU A 249 25.56 13.42 -5.61
C GLU A 249 26.05 12.29 -6.53
N LEU A 250 26.58 12.62 -7.71
CA LEU A 250 27.16 11.64 -8.62
C LEU A 250 28.42 11.00 -8.03
N ASP A 251 29.34 11.79 -7.49
CA ASP A 251 30.56 11.29 -6.86
C ASP A 251 30.22 10.36 -5.69
N ARG A 252 29.20 10.72 -4.88
CA ARG A 252 28.67 9.83 -3.83
C ARG A 252 28.15 8.52 -4.42
N LEU A 253 27.34 8.58 -5.47
CA LEU A 253 26.75 7.40 -6.13
C LEU A 253 27.84 6.45 -6.67
N LEU A 254 28.87 7.00 -7.32
CA LEU A 254 29.95 6.23 -7.94
C LEU A 254 31.00 5.73 -6.94
N SER A 255 31.00 6.25 -5.71
CA SER A 255 31.91 5.82 -4.63
C SER A 255 31.45 4.56 -3.89
N VAL A 256 30.18 4.15 -4.06
CA VAL A 256 29.63 2.96 -3.39
C VAL A 256 30.21 1.68 -4.02
N PRO A 257 30.75 0.73 -3.23
CA PRO A 257 31.45 -0.47 -3.73
C PRO A 257 30.54 -1.53 -4.39
N ALA A 258 29.32 -1.17 -4.78
CA ALA A 258 28.44 -2.00 -5.61
C ALA A 258 28.81 -1.96 -7.11
N ILE A 259 29.85 -1.20 -7.47
CA ILE A 259 30.42 -1.12 -8.80
C ILE A 259 31.80 -1.78 -8.75
N PRO A 260 32.06 -2.88 -9.48
CA PRO A 260 33.39 -3.48 -9.49
C PRO A 260 34.40 -2.44 -9.97
N ARG A 261 35.36 -2.11 -9.11
CA ARG A 261 36.52 -1.32 -9.52
C ARG A 261 37.28 -2.18 -10.52
N GLN A 262 37.52 -1.67 -11.72
CA GLN A 262 38.51 -2.30 -12.59
C GLN A 262 39.86 -2.21 -11.88
N SER A 263 40.44 -3.37 -11.61
CA SER A 263 41.83 -3.49 -11.18
C SER A 263 42.71 -3.07 -12.35
N ASP A 264 43.66 -2.17 -12.07
CA ASP A 264 44.81 -1.89 -12.95
C ASP A 264 45.65 -3.16 -13.21
#